data_AF-A0A328KTU7-F1
#
_entry.id   AF-A0A328KTU7-F1
#
_cell.length_a   1.000
_cell.length_b   1.000
_cell.length_c   1.000
_cell.angle_alpha   90.00
_cell.angle_beta   90.00
_cell.angle_gamma   90.00
#
_symmetry.space_group_name_H-M   'P 1'
#
loop_
_entity.id
_entity.type
_entity.pdbx_description
1 polymer ?
#
loop_
_entity_poly.entity_id
_entity_poly.type
_entity_poly.pdbx_seq_one_letter_code
_entity_poly.pdbx_strand_id
1 'polypeptide(L)'
;MTSKNQFENQLRESLQYGFINHKQYQDKLYSPKIVLNKRETGENVLTEIQEQLETCHTFTFNVAFITEDGIAMLKTQLADLSRKDVSRLMCWDSDGTSTMFGYSLNKQTVPIFVNYYKTDKTNAEIQYEDEFINQSILKWFTTSRRTLQSKTERKIIEHQEQGIDLHLFIKKSDLDDPDHYYLG
;
A
#
# COMPACT_ATOMS: atom_id res chain seq x y z
N MET A 1 4.76 24.68 16.59
CA MET A 1 5.86 24.24 17.48
C MET A 1 5.40 23.49 18.73
N THR A 2 4.09 23.31 18.95
CA THR A 2 3.51 22.77 20.21
C THR A 2 3.39 21.24 20.26
N SER A 3 3.23 20.53 19.12
CA SER A 3 2.96 19.07 19.12
C SER A 3 4.16 18.21 19.48
N LYS A 4 5.39 18.64 19.11
CA LYS A 4 6.62 17.87 19.39
C LYS A 4 6.87 17.71 20.88
N ASN A 5 6.59 18.77 21.64
CA ASN A 5 6.72 18.79 23.09
C ASN A 5 5.65 17.90 23.77
N GLN A 6 4.44 17.82 23.19
CA GLN A 6 3.38 16.97 23.72
C GLN A 6 3.68 15.47 23.54
N PHE A 7 4.12 15.06 22.35
CA PHE A 7 4.51 13.67 22.09
C PHE A 7 5.67 13.23 23.00
N GLU A 8 6.72 14.04 23.10
CA GLU A 8 7.88 13.73 23.94
C GLU A 8 7.51 13.58 25.42
N ASN A 9 6.58 14.41 25.92
CA ASN A 9 6.08 14.30 27.28
C ASN A 9 5.25 13.03 27.49
N GLN A 10 4.34 12.69 26.56
CA GLN A 10 3.53 11.47 26.65
C GLN A 10 4.38 10.19 26.55
N LEU A 11 5.37 10.18 25.65
CA LEU A 11 6.32 9.09 25.53
C LEU A 11 7.12 8.92 26.83
N ARG A 12 7.62 10.03 27.40
CA ARG A 12 8.35 9.98 28.67
C ARG A 12 7.50 9.41 29.80
N GLU A 13 6.28 9.90 29.98
CA GLU A 13 5.39 9.41 31.03
C GLU A 13 5.02 7.93 30.84
N SER A 14 4.76 7.52 29.61
CA SER A 14 4.49 6.12 29.25
C SER A 14 5.67 5.18 29.55
N LEU A 15 6.90 5.63 29.27
CA LEU A 15 8.11 4.87 29.58
C LEU A 15 8.34 4.81 31.10
N GLN A 16 8.10 5.90 31.81
CA GLN A 16 8.21 5.95 33.27
C GLN A 16 7.16 5.05 33.94
N TYR A 17 5.95 4.97 33.40
CA TYR A 17 4.91 4.02 33.81
C TYR A 17 5.39 2.57 33.65
N GLY A 18 5.85 2.20 32.46
CA GLY A 18 6.18 0.81 32.14
C GLY A 18 7.49 0.29 32.74
N PHE A 19 8.52 1.14 32.85
CA PHE A 19 9.87 0.71 33.26
C PHE A 19 10.27 1.14 34.68
N ILE A 20 9.67 2.20 35.23
CA ILE A 20 10.09 2.75 36.54
C ILE A 20 9.03 2.44 37.61
N ASN A 21 7.83 3.01 37.48
CA ASN A 21 6.81 2.89 38.53
C ASN A 21 5.38 3.13 38.01
N HIS A 22 4.65 2.04 37.77
CA HIS A 22 3.25 2.06 37.34
C HIS A 22 2.25 2.67 38.35
N LYS A 23 2.66 2.94 39.60
CA LYS A 23 1.79 3.58 40.61
C LYS A 23 1.89 5.10 40.59
N GLN A 24 3.00 5.65 40.09
CA GLN A 24 3.29 7.08 40.12
C GLN A 24 2.88 7.79 38.83
N TYR A 25 3.01 7.10 37.70
CA TYR A 25 2.66 7.62 36.38
C TYR A 25 1.32 7.03 35.93
N GLN A 26 0.60 7.71 35.04
CA GLN A 26 -0.76 7.32 34.62
C GLN A 26 -0.89 7.14 33.11
N ASP A 27 -0.07 7.85 32.32
CA ASP A 27 -0.06 7.64 30.87
C ASP A 27 0.61 6.30 30.55
N LYS A 28 -0.07 5.48 29.74
CA LYS A 28 0.35 4.14 29.33
C LYS A 28 0.37 3.97 27.82
N LEU A 29 0.05 5.03 27.06
CA LEU A 29 -0.22 4.93 25.63
C LEU A 29 0.93 4.31 24.86
N TYR A 30 2.17 4.68 25.20
CA TYR A 30 3.39 4.14 24.59
C TYR A 30 4.17 3.22 25.52
N SER A 31 3.51 2.69 26.55
CA SER A 31 4.18 1.82 27.52
C SER A 31 4.46 0.45 26.91
N PRO A 32 5.60 -0.19 27.25
CA PRO A 32 5.89 -1.54 26.79
C PRO A 32 4.80 -2.52 27.23
N LYS A 33 4.35 -3.36 26.31
CA LYS A 33 3.35 -4.41 26.56
C LYS A 33 4.00 -5.78 26.41
N ILE A 34 3.77 -6.66 27.39
CA ILE A 34 4.11 -8.08 27.25
C ILE A 34 2.94 -8.76 26.55
N VAL A 35 3.17 -9.23 25.33
CA VAL A 35 2.17 -9.94 24.54
C VAL A 35 2.32 -11.44 24.81
N LEU A 36 1.25 -12.04 25.32
CA LEU A 36 1.20 -13.47 25.64
C LEU A 36 0.03 -14.09 24.91
N ASN A 37 0.17 -15.36 24.52
CA ASN A 37 -0.93 -16.13 23.96
C ASN A 37 -1.85 -16.65 25.08
N LYS A 38 -2.81 -15.82 25.50
CA LYS A 38 -3.82 -16.14 26.51
C LYS A 38 -5.15 -16.49 25.83
N ARG A 39 -5.43 -17.79 25.75
CA ARG A 39 -6.68 -18.29 25.14
C ARG A 39 -7.94 -17.79 25.85
N GLU A 40 -7.87 -17.57 27.16
CA GLU A 40 -9.02 -17.16 27.97
C GLU A 40 -9.47 -15.72 27.72
N THR A 41 -8.52 -14.82 27.43
CA THR A 41 -8.79 -13.39 27.18
C THR A 41 -8.85 -13.07 25.68
N GLY A 42 -8.55 -14.02 24.81
CA GLY A 42 -8.39 -13.82 23.37
C GLY A 42 -7.11 -13.08 22.98
N GLU A 43 -6.32 -12.63 23.95
CA GLU A 43 -5.06 -11.92 23.74
C GLU A 43 -4.03 -12.89 23.14
N ASN A 44 -3.49 -12.57 21.97
CA ASN A 44 -2.44 -13.37 21.36
C ASN A 44 -1.53 -12.50 20.48
N VAL A 45 -0.39 -13.07 20.11
CA VAL A 45 0.63 -12.37 19.32
C VAL A 45 0.12 -12.01 17.92
N LEU A 46 -0.71 -12.86 17.30
CA LEU A 46 -1.24 -12.59 15.97
C LEU A 46 -2.14 -11.35 15.97
N THR A 47 -3.09 -11.26 16.90
CA THR A 47 -4.04 -10.14 16.95
C THR A 47 -3.31 -8.82 17.14
N GLU A 48 -2.28 -8.80 18.00
CA GLU A 48 -1.45 -7.61 18.16
C GLU A 48 -0.72 -7.24 16.86
N ILE A 49 -0.09 -8.21 16.18
CA ILE A 49 0.60 -7.95 14.91
C ILE A 49 -0.39 -7.41 13.86
N GLN A 50 -1.60 -7.98 13.77
CA GLN A 50 -2.63 -7.54 12.84
C GLN A 50 -3.07 -6.09 13.11
N GLU A 51 -3.36 -5.73 14.37
CA GLU A 51 -3.72 -4.36 14.77
C GLU A 51 -2.59 -3.35 14.47
N GLN A 52 -1.34 -3.73 14.72
CA GLN A 52 -0.19 -2.86 14.40
C GLN A 52 0.02 -2.72 12.90
N LEU A 53 -0.19 -3.77 12.11
CA LEU A 53 -0.11 -3.70 10.64
C LEU A 53 -1.19 -2.78 10.06
N GLU A 54 -2.40 -2.75 10.63
CA GLU A 54 -3.48 -1.87 10.18
C GLU A 54 -3.20 -0.37 10.40
N THR A 55 -2.41 -0.04 11.42
CA THR A 55 -2.15 1.35 11.84
C THR A 55 -0.79 1.88 11.41
N CYS A 56 0.16 1.01 11.09
CA CYS A 56 1.50 1.42 10.66
C CYS A 56 1.50 2.01 9.24
N HIS A 57 2.49 2.85 8.94
CA HIS A 57 2.74 3.36 7.59
C HIS A 57 3.75 2.51 6.82
N THR A 58 4.68 1.89 7.52
CA THR A 58 5.73 1.04 6.97
C THR A 58 6.14 0.07 8.07
N PHE A 59 6.45 -1.17 7.71
CA PHE A 59 6.89 -2.19 8.66
C PHE A 59 8.11 -2.93 8.12
N THR A 60 8.86 -3.55 9.03
CA THR A 60 9.96 -4.46 8.68
C THR A 60 9.98 -5.59 9.69
N PHE A 61 9.81 -6.82 9.23
CA PHE A 61 10.01 -8.01 10.06
C PHE A 61 11.44 -8.49 9.93
N ASN A 62 12.16 -8.53 11.05
CA ASN A 62 13.47 -9.18 11.14
C ASN A 62 13.31 -10.48 11.95
N VAL A 63 12.88 -11.54 11.26
CA VAL A 63 12.55 -12.84 11.86
C VAL A 63 13.37 -13.94 11.21
N ALA A 64 13.82 -14.91 12.01
CA ALA A 64 14.67 -16.00 11.53
C ALA A 64 13.92 -17.07 10.73
N PHE A 65 12.64 -17.27 11.04
CA PHE A 65 11.81 -18.32 10.43
C PHE A 65 10.40 -17.83 10.20
N ILE A 66 9.82 -18.23 9.07
CA ILE A 66 8.45 -17.94 8.68
C ILE A 66 7.85 -19.23 8.11
N THR A 67 6.62 -19.56 8.51
CA THR A 67 5.85 -20.68 7.96
C THR A 67 4.77 -20.18 7.01
N GLU A 68 4.34 -21.03 6.07
CA GLU A 68 3.27 -20.70 5.12
C GLU A 68 1.96 -20.38 5.83
N ASP A 69 1.57 -21.20 6.82
CA ASP A 69 0.39 -20.93 7.66
C ASP A 69 0.49 -19.58 8.38
N GLY A 70 1.68 -19.21 8.85
CA GLY A 70 1.91 -17.92 9.51
C GLY A 70 1.72 -16.74 8.56
N ILE A 71 2.17 -16.86 7.31
CA ILE A 71 1.93 -15.85 6.27
C ILE A 71 0.45 -15.81 5.90
N ALA A 72 -0.20 -16.97 5.77
CA ALA A 72 -1.62 -17.05 5.43
C ALA A 72 -2.50 -16.29 6.44
N MET A 73 -2.14 -16.32 7.73
CA MET A 73 -2.82 -15.58 8.79
C MET A 73 -2.67 -14.05 8.70
N LEU A 74 -1.68 -13.56 7.94
CA LEU A 74 -1.43 -12.14 7.70
C LEU A 74 -1.81 -11.70 6.28
N LYS A 75 -2.21 -12.64 5.42
CA LYS A 75 -2.39 -12.40 3.98
C LYS A 75 -3.39 -11.29 3.70
N THR A 76 -4.52 -11.27 4.40
CA THR A 76 -5.55 -10.24 4.22
C THR A 76 -5.02 -8.85 4.55
N GLN A 77 -4.33 -8.69 5.68
CA GLN A 77 -3.75 -7.40 6.08
C GLN A 77 -2.68 -6.94 5.08
N LEU A 78 -1.81 -7.86 4.64
CA LEU A 78 -0.78 -7.56 3.64
C LEU A 78 -1.38 -7.21 2.25
N ALA A 79 -2.48 -7.85 1.87
CA ALA A 79 -3.17 -7.57 0.61
C ALA A 79 -3.95 -6.25 0.65
N ASP A 80 -4.63 -5.95 1.76
CA ASP A 80 -5.33 -4.68 1.99
C ASP A 80 -4.37 -3.49 2.03
N LEU A 81 -3.19 -3.74 2.62
CA LEU A 81 -2.04 -2.87 2.52
C LEU A 81 -1.73 -2.65 1.02
N SER A 82 -1.49 -3.67 0.19
CA SER A 82 -1.15 -3.47 -1.24
C SER A 82 -2.06 -2.51 -2.05
N ARG A 83 -3.39 -2.51 -1.84
CA ARG A 83 -4.33 -1.65 -2.60
C ARG A 83 -4.43 -0.22 -2.08
N LYS A 84 -4.43 -0.02 -0.75
CA LYS A 84 -4.33 1.33 -0.15
C LYS A 84 -2.91 1.88 -0.27
N ASP A 85 -1.94 0.99 -0.35
CA ASP A 85 -0.52 1.31 -0.38
C ASP A 85 -0.08 1.87 -1.71
N VAL A 86 -0.74 1.64 -2.85
CA VAL A 86 -0.32 2.40 -4.05
C VAL A 86 -0.50 3.90 -3.82
N SER A 87 -1.62 4.34 -3.25
CA SER A 87 -1.85 5.75 -2.93
C SER A 87 -0.87 6.25 -1.84
N ARG A 88 -0.57 5.41 -0.83
CA ARG A 88 0.33 5.77 0.29
C ARG A 88 1.82 5.73 -0.08
N LEU A 89 2.26 4.72 -0.83
CA LEU A 89 3.59 4.55 -1.42
C LEU A 89 3.92 5.73 -2.34
N MET A 90 2.93 6.22 -3.09
CA MET A 90 3.08 7.41 -3.92
C MET A 90 2.86 8.73 -3.15
N CYS A 91 2.66 8.70 -1.82
CA CYS A 91 2.42 9.87 -0.97
C CYS A 91 1.23 10.75 -1.40
N TRP A 92 0.11 10.17 -1.83
CA TRP A 92 -1.08 10.93 -2.24
C TRP A 92 -1.89 11.36 -1.02
N ASP A 93 -2.41 12.60 -1.05
CA ASP A 93 -3.09 13.22 0.10
C ASP A 93 -4.54 12.70 0.31
N SER A 94 -5.04 11.82 -0.57
CA SER A 94 -6.35 11.18 -0.46
C SER A 94 -6.36 9.77 -1.07
N ASP A 95 -7.29 8.93 -0.61
CA ASP A 95 -7.54 7.60 -1.17
C ASP A 95 -8.14 7.73 -2.59
N GLY A 96 -7.28 7.95 -3.59
CA GLY A 96 -7.63 8.13 -4.99
C GLY A 96 -7.92 6.83 -5.74
N THR A 97 -7.96 5.70 -5.04
CA THR A 97 -8.15 4.34 -5.60
C THR A 97 -9.46 4.16 -6.35
N SER A 98 -10.52 4.91 -6.01
CA SER A 98 -11.81 4.87 -6.70
C SER A 98 -11.86 5.65 -8.03
N THR A 99 -10.84 6.48 -8.33
CA THR A 99 -10.75 7.29 -9.56
C THR A 99 -9.62 6.86 -10.49
N MET A 100 -8.83 5.84 -10.13
CA MET A 100 -7.76 5.30 -10.97
C MET A 100 -8.33 4.40 -12.07
N PHE A 101 -8.94 4.99 -13.10
CA PHE A 101 -9.37 4.29 -14.31
C PHE A 101 -8.16 4.00 -15.22
N GLY A 102 -7.32 3.06 -14.81
CA GLY A 102 -6.13 2.61 -15.55
C GLY A 102 -4.86 3.41 -15.27
N TYR A 103 -4.92 4.74 -15.16
CA TYR A 103 -3.78 5.56 -14.68
C TYR A 103 -4.24 6.92 -14.21
N SER A 104 -3.47 7.55 -13.34
CA SER A 104 -3.69 8.93 -12.91
C SER A 104 -2.38 9.60 -12.53
N LEU A 105 -2.29 10.91 -12.77
CA LEU A 105 -1.13 11.70 -12.39
C LEU A 105 -1.44 12.44 -11.09
N ASN A 106 -0.56 12.28 -10.11
CA ASN A 106 -0.56 13.11 -8.92
C ASN A 106 0.89 13.41 -8.50
N LYS A 107 1.15 14.66 -8.10
CA LYS A 107 2.50 15.16 -7.79
C LYS A 107 3.50 14.83 -8.92
N GLN A 108 4.43 13.92 -8.68
CA GLN A 108 5.48 13.49 -9.61
C GLN A 108 5.41 11.99 -9.90
N THR A 109 4.22 11.40 -9.78
CA THR A 109 4.07 9.95 -9.79
C THR A 109 2.84 9.53 -10.58
N VAL A 110 2.99 8.50 -11.40
CA VAL A 110 1.93 7.95 -12.24
C VAL A 110 1.86 6.43 -12.04
N PRO A 111 0.95 5.94 -11.20
CA PRO A 111 0.59 4.53 -11.22
C PRO A 111 -0.19 4.20 -12.49
N ILE A 112 0.19 3.08 -13.13
CA ILE A 112 -0.44 2.51 -14.32
C ILE A 112 -0.91 1.10 -13.96
N PHE A 113 -2.21 0.88 -14.04
CA PHE A 113 -2.88 -0.38 -13.78
C PHE A 113 -3.31 -1.04 -15.09
N VAL A 114 -2.84 -2.26 -15.33
CA VAL A 114 -3.14 -3.03 -16.54
C VAL A 114 -3.74 -4.38 -16.16
N ASN A 115 -4.94 -4.65 -16.68
CA ASN A 115 -5.54 -5.98 -16.66
C ASN A 115 -5.17 -6.72 -17.95
N TYR A 116 -4.31 -7.74 -17.85
CA TYR A 116 -3.71 -8.39 -19.01
C TYR A 116 -4.71 -9.27 -19.78
N TYR A 117 -5.52 -10.09 -19.10
CA TYR A 117 -6.60 -10.88 -19.71
C TYR A 117 -7.97 -10.31 -19.35
N LYS A 118 -8.67 -9.74 -20.33
CA LYS A 118 -10.05 -9.24 -20.22
C LYS A 118 -11.04 -10.36 -20.54
N THR A 119 -11.96 -10.67 -19.64
CA THR A 119 -12.78 -11.89 -19.71
C THR A 119 -14.11 -11.76 -20.45
N ASP A 120 -14.57 -10.57 -20.87
CA ASP A 120 -15.85 -10.50 -21.61
C ASP A 120 -15.91 -9.51 -22.78
N LYS A 121 -16.49 -10.01 -23.87
CA LYS A 121 -16.79 -9.36 -25.16
C LYS A 121 -17.90 -8.28 -25.09
N THR A 122 -18.26 -7.81 -23.91
CA THR A 122 -19.33 -6.80 -23.72
C THR A 122 -18.82 -5.36 -23.90
N ASN A 123 -17.51 -5.12 -23.81
CA ASN A 123 -16.86 -3.83 -24.08
C ASN A 123 -16.08 -3.85 -25.40
N ALA A 124 -16.73 -4.26 -26.50
CA ALA A 124 -16.14 -4.31 -27.84
C ALA A 124 -15.56 -2.96 -28.34
N GLU A 125 -15.82 -1.84 -27.64
CA GLU A 125 -15.28 -0.52 -27.99
C GLU A 125 -13.90 -0.21 -27.39
N ILE A 126 -13.40 -0.99 -26.43
CA ILE A 126 -12.16 -0.67 -25.71
C ILE A 126 -11.27 -1.91 -25.51
N GLN A 127 -10.91 -2.55 -26.61
CA GLN A 127 -9.89 -3.59 -26.63
C GLN A 127 -8.50 -2.94 -26.75
N TYR A 128 -7.99 -2.37 -25.66
CA TYR A 128 -6.58 -1.97 -25.60
C TYR A 128 -5.69 -3.21 -25.80
N GLU A 129 -4.78 -3.15 -26.76
CA GLU A 129 -3.81 -4.22 -27.08
C GLU A 129 -2.58 -4.12 -26.16
N ASP A 130 -2.81 -4.09 -24.84
CA ASP A 130 -1.71 -4.07 -23.89
C ASP A 130 -0.96 -5.42 -23.99
N GLU A 131 0.31 -5.39 -24.36
CA GLU A 131 1.08 -6.59 -24.69
C GLU A 131 2.53 -6.44 -24.26
N PHE A 132 3.07 -7.48 -23.61
CA PHE A 132 4.52 -7.57 -23.41
C PHE A 132 5.19 -7.91 -24.72
N ILE A 133 5.92 -6.95 -25.29
CA ILE A 133 6.79 -7.19 -26.45
C ILE A 133 7.94 -8.11 -26.03
N ASN A 134 8.43 -7.95 -24.80
CA ASN A 134 9.40 -8.82 -24.15
C ASN A 134 9.38 -8.63 -22.61
N GLN A 135 10.30 -9.28 -21.89
CA GLN A 135 10.39 -9.23 -20.42
C GLN A 135 10.68 -7.85 -19.82
N SER A 136 10.98 -6.84 -20.65
CA SER A 136 11.33 -5.48 -20.20
C SER A 136 10.57 -4.38 -20.95
N ILE A 137 9.70 -4.74 -21.91
CA ILE A 137 8.98 -3.78 -22.74
C ILE A 137 7.51 -4.18 -22.79
N LEU A 138 6.67 -3.31 -22.23
CA LEU A 138 5.22 -3.38 -22.33
C LEU A 138 4.74 -2.34 -23.35
N LYS A 139 3.97 -2.78 -24.35
CA LYS A 139 3.13 -1.92 -25.17
C LYS A 139 1.88 -1.60 -24.35
N TRP A 140 1.66 -0.33 -24.08
CA TRP A 140 0.55 0.14 -23.24
C TRP A 140 -0.26 1.23 -23.95
N PHE A 141 -1.59 1.19 -23.78
CA PHE A 141 -2.51 2.18 -24.34
C PHE A 141 -3.18 3.05 -23.26
N THR A 142 -3.33 4.33 -23.58
CA THR A 142 -4.06 5.29 -22.74
C THR A 142 -5.57 5.08 -22.83
N THR A 143 -6.31 5.76 -21.94
CA THR A 143 -7.77 5.70 -21.94
C THR A 143 -8.35 6.33 -23.21
N SER A 144 -9.57 5.92 -23.60
CA SER A 144 -10.23 6.40 -24.81
C SER A 144 -10.34 7.93 -24.85
N ARG A 145 -10.31 8.50 -26.05
CA ARG A 145 -10.44 9.95 -26.31
C ARG A 145 -9.31 10.83 -25.74
N ARG A 146 -8.10 10.25 -25.58
CA ARG A 146 -6.88 10.99 -25.25
C ARG A 146 -6.03 11.26 -26.49
N THR A 147 -5.23 12.31 -26.43
CA THR A 147 -4.31 12.70 -27.51
C THR A 147 -2.92 12.96 -26.93
N LEU A 148 -1.89 12.93 -27.78
CA LEU A 148 -0.52 13.28 -27.38
C LEU A 148 -0.39 14.69 -26.80
N GLN A 149 -1.38 15.57 -27.01
CA GLN A 149 -1.38 16.94 -26.51
C GLN A 149 -2.09 17.11 -25.17
N SER A 150 -2.76 16.06 -24.69
CA SER A 150 -3.47 16.07 -23.42
C SER A 150 -2.50 16.28 -22.26
N LYS A 151 -2.93 17.02 -21.24
CA LYS A 151 -2.04 17.53 -20.17
C LYS A 151 -1.35 16.40 -19.39
N THR A 152 -2.04 15.30 -19.14
CA THR A 152 -1.51 14.13 -18.43
C THR A 152 -0.58 13.34 -19.33
N GLU A 153 -0.97 13.13 -20.58
CA GLU A 153 -0.26 12.32 -21.56
C GLU A 153 1.08 12.96 -21.95
N ARG A 154 1.14 14.29 -22.13
CA ARG A 154 2.42 14.98 -22.33
C ARG A 154 3.39 14.76 -21.17
N LYS A 155 2.89 14.83 -19.94
CA LYS A 155 3.71 14.60 -18.75
C LYS A 155 4.20 13.15 -18.64
N ILE A 156 3.40 12.18 -19.10
CA ILE A 156 3.81 10.77 -19.17
C ILE A 156 4.85 10.57 -20.28
N ILE A 157 4.70 11.22 -21.44
CA ILE A 157 5.68 11.14 -22.54
C ILE A 157 7.02 11.77 -22.13
N GLU A 158 6.97 12.92 -21.47
CA GLU A 158 8.14 13.70 -21.03
C GLU A 158 8.61 13.32 -19.61
N HIS A 159 8.19 12.16 -19.09
CA HIS A 159 8.33 11.83 -17.67
C HIS A 159 9.80 11.83 -17.21
N GLN A 160 10.73 11.39 -18.06
CA GLN A 160 12.16 11.35 -17.75
C GLN A 160 12.74 12.76 -17.57
N GLU A 161 12.35 13.72 -18.41
CA GLU A 161 12.82 15.11 -18.34
C GLU A 161 12.19 15.85 -17.16
N GLN A 162 10.95 15.53 -16.83
CA GLN A 162 10.20 16.17 -15.75
C GLN A 162 10.39 15.50 -14.38
N GLY A 163 11.19 14.42 -14.30
CA GLY A 163 11.42 13.66 -13.06
C GLY A 163 10.13 13.05 -12.52
N ILE A 164 9.30 12.52 -13.41
CA ILE A 164 8.05 11.84 -13.07
C ILE A 164 8.30 10.33 -13.10
N ASP A 165 7.97 9.68 -11.99
CA ASP A 165 8.11 8.24 -11.82
C ASP A 165 6.85 7.53 -12.31
N LEU A 166 7.05 6.55 -13.20
CA LEU A 166 5.99 5.67 -13.70
C LEU A 166 6.07 4.35 -12.93
N HIS A 167 4.94 3.88 -12.44
CA HIS A 167 4.86 2.65 -11.67
C HIS A 167 3.81 1.71 -12.24
N LEU A 168 4.24 0.54 -12.66
CA LEU A 168 3.42 -0.43 -13.37
C LEU A 168 2.89 -1.50 -12.42
N PHE A 169 1.56 -1.61 -12.38
CA PHE A 169 0.80 -2.62 -11.66
C PHE A 169 0.01 -3.46 -12.65
N ILE A 170 0.30 -4.76 -12.73
CA ILE A 170 -0.37 -5.66 -13.66
C ILE A 170 -1.17 -6.70 -12.91
N LYS A 171 -2.41 -6.91 -13.33
CA LYS A 171 -3.23 -8.02 -12.88
C LYS A 171 -3.45 -8.99 -14.04
N LYS A 172 -3.31 -10.29 -13.76
CA LYS A 172 -3.40 -11.33 -14.80
C LYS A 172 -4.80 -11.39 -15.41
N SER A 173 -5.86 -11.46 -14.60
CA SER A 173 -7.25 -11.47 -15.07
C SER A 173 -8.19 -10.94 -14.00
N ASP A 174 -9.29 -10.29 -14.40
CA ASP A 174 -10.32 -9.79 -13.50
C ASP A 174 -10.98 -10.86 -12.62
N LEU A 175 -11.07 -12.09 -13.11
CA LEU A 175 -11.76 -13.19 -12.43
C LEU A 175 -10.88 -14.00 -11.47
N ASP A 176 -9.59 -14.14 -11.78
CA ASP A 176 -8.75 -15.16 -11.13
C ASP A 176 -7.81 -14.63 -10.04
N ASP A 177 -7.53 -13.32 -10.00
CA ASP A 177 -6.50 -12.76 -9.10
C ASP A 177 -6.98 -11.45 -8.44
N PRO A 178 -7.13 -11.36 -7.11
CA PRO A 178 -7.43 -10.10 -6.46
C PRO A 178 -6.25 -9.12 -6.54
N ASP A 179 -5.02 -9.58 -6.72
CA ASP A 179 -3.83 -8.75 -6.48
C ASP A 179 -3.19 -8.26 -7.78
N HIS A 180 -2.49 -7.14 -7.69
CA HIS A 180 -1.65 -6.63 -8.79
C HIS A 180 -0.18 -6.97 -8.51
N TYR A 181 0.51 -7.43 -9.53
CA TYR A 181 1.96 -7.57 -9.55
C TYR A 181 2.58 -6.21 -9.89
N TYR A 182 3.46 -5.72 -9.03
CA TYR A 182 4.24 -4.50 -9.29
C TYR A 182 5.50 -4.84 -10.08
N LEU A 183 5.75 -4.12 -11.17
CA LEU A 183 6.83 -4.42 -12.14
C LEU A 183 7.80 -3.25 -12.37
N GLY A 184 7.85 -2.29 -11.44
CA GLY A 184 8.71 -1.10 -11.52
C GLY A 184 7.90 0.18 -11.69
#